data_AF-A0A6M3LDF0-F1
#
_entry.id   AF-A0A6M3LDF0-F1
#
_cell.length_a   1.000
_cell.length_b   1.000
_cell.length_c   1.000
_cell.angle_alpha   90.00
_cell.angle_beta   90.00
_cell.angle_gamma   90.00
#
_symmetry.space_group_name_H-M   'P 1'
#
loop_
_entity.id
_entity.type
_entity.pdbx_description
1 polymer ?
#
loop_
_entity_poly.entity_id
_entity_poly.type
_entity_poly.pdbx_seq_one_letter_code
_entity_poly.pdbx_strand_id
1 'polypeptide(L)'
;MALGEAQPRRLLDKLTSNEWSEWLAYWSVEPWGEERADFRSGMLAAALSNRWRGKGERAAKPQDFMPFTDEPEQTPEYIRQRMTDILNNASNSKT
;
A
#
# COMPACT_ATOMS: atom_id res chain seq x y z
N MET A 1 25.61 23.68 1.47
CA MET A 1 25.54 23.32 2.90
C MET A 1 25.00 21.90 2.99
N ALA A 2 25.82 20.92 3.35
CA ALA A 2 25.36 19.56 3.66
C ALA A 2 25.59 19.35 5.17
N LEU A 3 24.55 19.55 5.97
CA LEU A 3 24.59 19.52 7.44
C LEU A 3 24.26 18.10 7.98
N GLY A 4 24.83 17.06 7.37
CA GLY A 4 24.60 15.68 7.82
C GLY A 4 25.63 14.69 7.28
N GLU A 5 25.96 13.68 8.08
CA GLU A 5 26.75 12.52 7.64
C GLU A 5 25.89 11.64 6.73
N ALA A 6 26.04 11.79 5.41
CA ALA A 6 25.26 11.05 4.42
C ALA A 6 25.69 9.58 4.24
N GLN A 7 26.72 9.10 4.96
CA GLN A 7 27.21 7.73 4.86
C GLN A 7 26.56 6.85 5.95
N PRO A 8 25.66 5.91 5.61
CA PRO A 8 24.91 5.14 6.61
C PRO A 8 25.80 4.38 7.59
N ARG A 9 26.93 3.85 7.13
CA ARG A 9 27.89 3.14 8.01
C ARG A 9 28.46 4.03 9.10
N ARG A 10 28.89 5.25 8.77
CA ARG A 10 29.42 6.20 9.76
C ARG A 10 28.35 6.74 10.69
N LEU A 11 27.12 6.86 10.19
CA LEU A 11 25.97 7.25 11.01
C LEU A 11 25.66 6.17 12.06
N LEU A 12 25.67 4.89 11.66
CA LEU A 12 25.42 3.76 12.55
C LEU A 12 26.51 3.61 13.62
N ASP A 13 27.78 3.89 13.31
CA ASP A 13 28.87 3.86 14.30
C ASP A 13 28.69 4.92 15.41
N LYS A 14 27.91 5.97 15.15
CA LYS A 14 27.67 7.09 16.07
C LYS A 14 26.33 7.00 16.78
N LEU A 15 25.34 6.34 16.17
CA LEU A 15 24.00 6.17 16.72
C LEU A 15 23.99 5.08 17.79
N THR A 16 23.42 5.39 18.94
CA THR A 16 23.10 4.39 19.94
C THR A 16 21.86 3.58 19.53
N SER A 17 21.68 2.39 20.11
CA SER A 17 20.48 1.57 19.88
C SER A 17 19.20 2.33 20.23
N ASN A 18 19.21 3.18 21.26
CA ASN A 18 18.04 3.94 21.68
C ASN A 18 17.68 5.00 20.63
N GLU A 19 18.64 5.79 20.17
CA GLU A 19 18.41 6.81 19.14
C GLU A 19 17.92 6.16 17.83
N TRP A 20 18.46 5.00 17.46
CA TRP A 20 17.96 4.24 16.32
C TRP A 20 16.50 3.80 16.49
N SER A 21 16.14 3.30 17.68
CA SER A 21 14.74 2.96 18.00
C SER A 21 13.82 4.17 17.98
N GLU A 22 14.29 5.35 18.41
CA GLU A 22 13.53 6.60 18.33
C GLU A 22 13.26 7.01 16.88
N TRP A 23 14.26 6.88 15.99
CA TRP A 23 14.07 7.13 14.56
C TRP A 23 13.07 6.16 13.92
N LEU A 24 13.09 4.89 14.30
CA LEU A 24 12.09 3.91 13.84
C LEU A 24 10.69 4.25 14.37
N ALA A 25 10.58 4.66 15.63
CA ALA A 25 9.32 5.10 16.22
C ALA A 25 8.79 6.35 15.50
N TYR A 26 9.65 7.34 15.23
CA TYR A 26 9.28 8.53 14.46
C TYR A 26 8.83 8.17 13.04
N TRP A 27 9.55 7.28 12.34
CA TRP A 27 9.15 6.79 11.02
C TRP A 27 7.78 6.10 11.03
N SER A 28 7.43 5.37 12.10
CA SER A 28 6.12 4.73 12.19
C SER A 28 4.95 5.73 12.28
N VAL A 29 5.19 6.90 12.87
CA VAL A 29 4.19 7.97 13.02
C VAL A 29 4.13 8.82 11.76
N GLU A 30 5.29 9.22 11.26
CA GLU A 30 5.44 10.04 10.07
C GLU A 30 6.40 9.37 9.08
N PRO A 31 5.93 8.37 8.30
CA PRO A 31 6.75 7.74 7.29
C PRO A 31 7.14 8.74 6.22
N TRP A 32 8.43 8.87 5.97
CA TRP A 32 8.98 9.60 4.83
C TRP A 32 9.34 8.64 3.70
N GLY A 33 9.28 9.13 2.47
CA GLY A 33 9.59 8.38 1.26
C GLY A 33 8.48 8.42 0.20
N GLU A 34 8.75 7.76 -0.92
CA GLU A 34 7.87 7.77 -2.09
C GLU A 34 6.60 6.94 -1.91
N GLU A 35 6.56 5.95 -1.01
CA GLU A 35 5.39 5.08 -0.82
C GLU A 35 4.11 5.89 -0.52
N ARG A 36 4.19 6.88 0.38
CA ARG A 36 3.05 7.77 0.67
C ARG A 36 2.73 8.71 -0.49
N ALA A 37 3.73 9.09 -1.28
CA ALA A 37 3.52 9.92 -2.47
C ALA A 37 2.81 9.11 -3.57
N ASP A 38 3.26 7.88 -3.83
CA ASP A 38 2.66 6.93 -4.76
C ASP A 38 1.23 6.59 -4.37
N PHE A 39 0.95 6.42 -3.06
CA PHE A 39 -0.43 6.21 -2.61
C PHE A 39 -1.34 7.40 -2.92
N ARG A 40 -0.87 8.64 -2.65
CA ARG A 40 -1.63 9.85 -3.00
C ARG A 40 -1.84 9.98 -4.50
N SER A 41 -0.83 9.68 -5.31
CA SER A 41 -0.92 9.64 -6.77
C SER A 41 -1.93 8.57 -7.23
N GLY A 42 -1.88 7.38 -6.63
CA GLY A 42 -2.83 6.30 -6.87
C GLY A 42 -4.27 6.68 -6.52
N MET A 43 -4.49 7.44 -5.45
CA MET A 43 -5.83 7.95 -5.12
C MET A 43 -6.40 8.84 -6.23
N LEU A 44 -5.59 9.75 -6.78
CA LEU A 44 -6.00 10.61 -7.88
C LEU A 44 -6.26 9.81 -9.17
N ALA A 45 -5.37 8.88 -9.50
CA ALA A 45 -5.52 8.00 -10.66
C ALA A 45 -6.78 7.14 -10.56
N ALA A 46 -7.06 6.56 -9.38
CA ALA A 46 -8.26 5.78 -9.13
C ALA A 46 -9.53 6.62 -9.22
N ALA A 47 -9.52 7.84 -8.68
CA ALA A 47 -10.67 8.75 -8.80
C ALA A 47 -10.96 9.10 -10.27
N LEU A 48 -9.92 9.39 -11.06
CA LEU A 48 -10.06 9.70 -12.48
C LEU A 48 -10.54 8.48 -13.27
N SER A 49 -9.92 7.32 -13.09
CA SER A 49 -10.31 6.06 -13.73
C SER A 49 -11.78 5.72 -13.42
N ASN A 50 -12.17 5.82 -12.14
CA ASN A 50 -13.52 5.52 -11.72
C ASN A 50 -14.57 6.51 -12.23
N ARG A 51 -14.17 7.74 -12.57
CA ARG A 51 -15.06 8.72 -13.19
C ARG A 51 -15.42 8.33 -14.62
N TRP A 52 -14.49 7.75 -15.37
CA TRP A 52 -14.65 7.40 -16.78
C TRP A 52 -14.98 5.92 -17.02
N ARG A 53 -15.08 5.14 -15.94
CA ARG A 53 -15.39 3.70 -15.96
C ARG A 53 -16.74 3.38 -16.61
N GLY A 54 -16.76 2.32 -17.41
CA GLY A 54 -17.96 1.76 -18.03
C GLY A 54 -18.94 1.11 -17.04
N LYS A 55 -20.20 0.94 -17.46
CA LYS A 55 -21.22 0.28 -16.62
C LYS A 55 -20.85 -1.20 -16.44
N GLY A 56 -20.72 -1.64 -15.19
CA GLY A 56 -20.38 -3.04 -14.85
C GLY A 56 -18.87 -3.33 -14.76
N GLU A 57 -18.01 -2.36 -15.07
CA GLU A 57 -16.57 -2.53 -14.87
C GLU A 57 -16.18 -2.43 -13.38
N ARG A 58 -15.12 -3.13 -13.00
CA ARG A 58 -14.56 -3.12 -11.65
C ARG A 58 -14.07 -1.72 -11.29
N ALA A 59 -14.43 -1.22 -10.11
CA ALA A 59 -13.85 0.01 -9.59
C ALA A 59 -12.34 -0.17 -9.34
N ALA A 60 -11.54 0.75 -9.88
CA ALA A 60 -10.11 0.79 -9.66
C ALA A 60 -9.82 1.24 -8.22
N LYS A 61 -8.83 0.62 -7.59
CA LYS A 61 -8.34 1.00 -6.25
C LYS A 61 -7.03 1.78 -6.40
N PRO A 62 -6.66 2.64 -5.42
CA PRO A 62 -5.37 3.33 -5.45
C PRO A 62 -4.17 2.40 -5.64
N GLN A 63 -4.22 1.22 -5.02
CA GLN A 63 -3.19 0.19 -5.10
C GLN A 63 -2.97 -0.35 -6.52
N ASP A 64 -4.01 -0.33 -7.37
CA ASP A 64 -3.91 -0.80 -8.77
C ASP A 64 -2.96 0.09 -9.61
N PHE A 65 -2.58 1.27 -9.10
CA PHE A 65 -1.69 2.24 -9.73
C PHE A 65 -0.34 2.39 -9.01
N MET A 66 -0.02 1.50 -8.06
CA MET A 66 1.24 1.53 -7.31
C MET A 66 2.17 0.38 -7.71
N PRO A 67 3.47 0.64 -7.98
CA PRO A 67 4.40 -0.38 -8.50
C PRO A 67 4.90 -1.39 -7.45
N PHE A 68 4.58 -1.18 -6.17
CA PHE A 68 5.07 -2.01 -5.05
C PHE A 68 4.01 -2.94 -4.46
N THR A 69 2.84 -3.06 -5.10
CA THR A 69 1.80 -3.95 -4.60
C THR A 69 2.11 -5.37 -5.07
N ASP A 70 2.71 -6.19 -4.21
CA ASP A 70 2.72 -7.64 -4.39
C ASP A 70 1.26 -8.11 -4.37
N GLU A 71 0.63 -8.21 -5.55
CA GLU A 71 -0.69 -8.82 -5.64
C GLU A 71 -0.54 -10.30 -5.23
N PRO A 72 -1.36 -10.79 -4.29
CA PRO A 72 -1.31 -12.21 -3.94
C PRO A 72 -1.53 -13.03 -5.21
N GLU A 73 -0.61 -13.95 -5.46
CA GLU A 73 -0.67 -14.83 -6.61
C GLU A 73 -2.05 -15.49 -6.66
N GLN A 74 -2.76 -15.35 -7.78
CA GLN A 74 -4.12 -15.88 -7.92
C GLN A 74 -4.08 -17.40 -8.09
N THR A 75 -3.79 -18.10 -7.00
CA THR A 75 -3.79 -19.56 -6.98
C THR A 75 -5.23 -20.07 -7.21
N PRO A 76 -5.38 -21.28 -7.81
CA PRO A 76 -6.69 -21.89 -7.99
C PRO A 76 -7.52 -21.98 -6.70
N GLU A 77 -6.85 -22.21 -5.57
CA GLU A 77 -7.44 -22.28 -4.23
C GLU A 77 -7.99 -20.92 -3.78
N TYR A 78 -7.25 -19.83 -4.01
CA TYR A 78 -7.69 -18.48 -3.69
C TYR A 78 -8.93 -18.08 -4.49
N ILE A 79 -8.94 -18.39 -5.79
CA ILE A 79 -10.08 -18.12 -6.67
C ILE A 79 -11.31 -18.91 -6.21
N ARG A 80 -11.14 -20.19 -5.87
CA ARG A 80 -12.22 -21.05 -5.37
C ARG A 80 -12.82 -20.51 -4.08
N GLN A 81 -11.98 -20.13 -3.11
CA GLN A 81 -12.42 -19.54 -1.85
C GLN A 81 -13.22 -18.25 -2.07
N ARG A 82 -12.71 -17.38 -2.95
CA ARG A 82 -13.38 -16.11 -3.26
C ARG A 82 -14.72 -16.30 -3.96
N MET A 83 -14.86 -17.31 -4.83
CA MET A 83 -16.15 -17.67 -5.42
C MET A 83 -17.16 -18.16 -4.37
N THR A 84 -16.73 -19.01 -3.43
CA THR A 84 -17.60 -19.45 -2.32
C THR A 84 -18.07 -18.28 -1.44
N ASP A 85 -17.18 -17.33 -1.14
CA ASP A 85 -17.53 -16.16 -0.32
C ASP A 85 -18.58 -15.27 -1.00
N ILE A 86 -18.46 -15.07 -2.32
CA ILE A 86 -19.43 -14.32 -3.13
C ILE A 86 -20.81 -15.00 -3.11
N LEU A 87 -20.84 -16.32 -3.29
CA LEU A 87 -22.09 -17.08 -3.32
C LEU A 87 -22.81 -17.05 -1.96
N ASN A 88 -22.06 -17.17 -0.86
CA ASN A 88 -22.61 -17.14 0.48
C ASN A 88 -23.17 -15.76 0.85
N ASN A 89 -22.45 -14.68 0.47
CA ASN A 89 -22.89 -13.32 0.77
C ASN A 89 -24.13 -12.92 -0.05
N ALA A 90 -24.24 -13.38 -1.30
CA ALA A 90 -25.43 -13.19 -2.14
C ALA A 90 -26.67 -13.94 -1.59
N SER A 91 -26.46 -15.05 -0.87
CA SER A 91 -27.54 -15.82 -0.25
C SER A 91 -28.08 -15.14 1.02
N ASN A 92 -27.23 -14.45 1.79
CA ASN A 92 -27.61 -13.71 3.01
C ASN A 92 -28.29 -12.36 2.74
N SER A 93 -28.20 -11.82 1.52
CA SER A 93 -28.86 -10.56 1.13
C SER A 93 -30.37 -10.70 0.82
N LYS A 94 -30.91 -11.93 0.78
CA LYS A 94 -32.30 -12.22 0.41
C LYS A 94 -33.22 -12.56 1.58
N THR A 95 -32.81 -12.25 2.82
CA THR A 95 -33.65 -12.37 4.04
C THR A 95 -33.73 -11.01 4.70
#